data_AF-I3UNX4-F1
#
_entry.id   AF-I3UNX4-F1
#
_cell.length_a   1.000
_cell.length_b   1.000
_cell.length_c   1.000
_cell.angle_alpha   90.00
_cell.angle_beta   90.00
_cell.angle_gamma   90.00
#
_symmetry.space_group_name_H-M   'P 1'
#
loop_
_entity.id
_entity.type
_entity.pdbx_description
1 polymer ?
#
loop_
_entity_poly.entity_id
_entity_poly.type
_entity_poly.pdbx_seq_one_letter_code
_entity_poly.pdbx_strand_id
1 'polypeptide(L)'
;MLFAIALQESGARLRGHLMPWPWTLNVAGKPQRFARRDEACAALKQALIRHDPKRIDVGLGQTNLGYHPDRYHSACEALDPRANLAVTAALLRAHYADSGDWAVAAGRYHRPAGGKPAARYRRQFSQHWQRVQAVVASPRGPQP
;
A
#
# COMPACT_ATOMS: atom_id res chain seq x y z
N MET A 1 -3.55 -4.31 -11.01
CA MET A 1 -3.91 -3.07 -10.29
C MET A 1 -3.24 -3.06 -8.92
N LEU A 2 -3.65 -3.95 -8.01
CA LEU A 2 -3.18 -3.98 -6.62
C LEU A 2 -1.66 -4.08 -6.48
N PHE A 3 -0.97 -4.85 -7.33
CA PHE A 3 0.49 -4.92 -7.29
C PHE A 3 1.17 -3.57 -7.58
N ALA A 4 0.62 -2.76 -8.49
CA ALA A 4 1.16 -1.43 -8.79
C ALA A 4 0.93 -0.44 -7.64
N ILE A 5 -0.21 -0.53 -6.94
CA ILE A 5 -0.47 0.21 -5.70
C ILE A 5 0.51 -0.23 -4.62
N ALA A 6 0.63 -1.53 -4.37
CA ALA A 6 1.52 -2.06 -3.34
C ALA A 6 3.00 -1.71 -3.60
N LEU A 7 3.44 -1.67 -4.87
CA LEU A 7 4.76 -1.17 -5.25
C LEU A 7 4.96 0.31 -4.90
N GLN A 8 3.95 1.15 -5.15
CA GLN A 8 4.01 2.57 -4.86
C GLN A 8 3.98 2.87 -3.35
N GLU A 9 3.19 2.10 -2.61
CA GLU A 9 2.92 2.30 -1.17
C GLU A 9 4.02 1.69 -0.29
N SER A 10 4.45 0.47 -0.57
CA SER A 10 5.37 -0.29 0.30
C SER A 10 6.60 -0.82 -0.42
N GLY A 11 6.87 -0.35 -1.65
CA GLY A 11 8.02 -0.79 -2.44
C GLY A 11 9.34 -0.71 -1.69
N ALA A 12 10.12 -1.78 -1.75
CA ALA A 12 11.46 -1.89 -1.20
C ALA A 12 12.39 -2.54 -2.24
N ARG A 13 13.67 -2.17 -2.22
CA ARG A 13 14.69 -2.83 -3.04
C ARG A 13 15.12 -4.13 -2.38
N LEU A 14 14.85 -5.26 -3.04
CA LEU A 14 15.31 -6.59 -2.67
C LEU A 14 16.15 -7.13 -3.83
N ARG A 15 17.45 -7.37 -3.59
CA ARG A 15 18.39 -7.91 -4.59
C ARG A 15 18.33 -7.15 -5.94
N GLY A 16 18.27 -5.82 -5.88
CA GLY A 16 18.19 -4.96 -7.07
C GLY A 16 16.78 -4.77 -7.66
N HIS A 17 15.79 -5.57 -7.24
CA HIS A 17 14.41 -5.49 -7.72
C HIS A 17 13.54 -4.69 -6.76
N LEU A 18 12.66 -3.84 -7.29
CA LEU A 18 11.64 -3.15 -6.50
C LEU A 18 10.45 -4.10 -6.30
N MET A 19 10.18 -4.48 -5.06
CA MET A 19 9.09 -5.39 -4.68
C MET A 19 8.24 -4.79 -3.56
N PRO A 20 6.92 -5.04 -3.53
CA PRO A 20 6.10 -4.66 -2.38
C PRO A 20 6.58 -5.37 -1.11
N TRP A 21 6.67 -4.66 0.02
CA TRP A 21 7.16 -5.22 1.27
C TRP A 21 6.06 -5.23 2.34
N PRO A 22 5.55 -6.41 2.75
CA PRO A 22 4.33 -6.51 3.56
C PRO A 22 4.51 -6.05 5.00
N TRP A 23 5.73 -6.10 5.52
CA TRP A 23 6.04 -5.68 6.89
C TRP A 23 6.61 -4.27 6.90
N THR A 24 5.86 -3.36 6.28
CA THR A 24 6.17 -1.93 6.22
C THR A 24 5.22 -1.16 7.12
N LEU A 25 5.76 -0.27 7.94
CA LEU A 25 5.02 0.71 8.71
C LEU A 25 5.41 2.11 8.25
N ASN A 26 4.46 3.03 8.22
CA ASN A 26 4.75 4.46 8.27
C ASN A 26 4.26 4.98 9.62
N VAL A 27 5.18 5.43 10.47
CA VAL A 27 4.85 5.95 11.79
C VAL A 27 5.18 7.43 11.82
N ALA A 28 4.15 8.27 11.86
CA ALA A 28 4.26 9.72 11.92
C ALA A 28 5.12 10.33 10.79
N GLY A 29 5.07 9.73 9.59
CA GLY A 29 5.85 10.15 8.42
C GLY A 29 7.20 9.44 8.28
N LYS A 30 7.56 8.53 9.21
CA LYS A 30 8.82 7.80 9.19
C LYS A 30 8.58 6.36 8.70
N PRO A 31 9.07 5.99 7.50
CA PRO A 31 8.94 4.62 7.01
C PRO A 31 9.87 3.68 7.79
N GLN A 32 9.36 2.50 8.15
CA GLN A 32 10.06 1.42 8.83
C GLN A 32 9.76 0.11 8.10
N ARG A 33 10.77 -0.73 7.91
CA ARG A 33 10.63 -2.04 7.25
C ARG A 33 11.27 -3.11 8.09
N PHE A 34 10.56 -4.22 8.24
CA PHE A 34 10.97 -5.32 9.12
C PHE A 34 11.19 -6.60 8.32
N ALA A 35 12.09 -7.45 8.78
CA ALA A 35 12.39 -8.71 8.12
C ALA A 35 11.31 -9.77 8.40
N ARG A 36 10.54 -9.59 9.47
CA ARG A 36 9.53 -10.55 9.92
C ARG A 36 8.25 -9.86 10.39
N ARG A 37 7.14 -10.58 10.32
CA ARG A 37 5.81 -10.09 10.72
C ARG A 37 5.72 -9.77 12.21
N ASP A 38 6.31 -10.62 13.06
CA ASP A 38 6.32 -10.49 14.52
C ASP A 38 7.05 -9.21 14.95
N GLU A 39 8.20 -8.90 14.34
CA GLU A 39 8.95 -7.66 14.55
C GLU A 39 8.12 -6.43 14.20
N ALA A 40 7.48 -6.42 13.03
CA ALA A 40 6.59 -5.33 12.62
C ALA A 40 5.39 -5.19 13.57
N CYS A 41 4.80 -6.29 14.02
CA CYS A 41 3.68 -6.26 14.96
C CYS A 41 4.11 -5.71 16.33
N ALA A 42 5.29 -6.07 16.83
CA ALA A 42 5.83 -5.51 18.06
C ALA A 42 6.07 -4.00 17.92
N ALA A 43 6.69 -3.56 16.82
CA ALA A 43 6.90 -2.13 16.53
C ALA A 43 5.58 -1.37 16.38
N LEU A 44 4.58 -1.97 15.74
CA LEU A 44 3.25 -1.39 15.56
C LEU A 44 2.53 -1.18 16.90
N LYS A 45 2.53 -2.19 17.78
CA LYS A 45 1.97 -2.06 19.14
C LYS A 45 2.63 -0.92 19.91
N GLN A 46 3.96 -0.82 19.81
CA GLN A 46 4.73 0.25 20.42
C GLN A 46 4.42 1.64 19.82
N ALA A 47 4.21 1.73 18.51
CA ALA A 47 3.82 2.96 17.84
C ALA A 47 2.43 3.45 18.27
N LEU A 48 1.46 2.54 18.42
CA LEU A 48 0.09 2.85 18.85
C LEU A 48 0.00 3.39 20.29
N ILE A 49 0.97 3.07 21.14
CA ILE A 49 1.07 3.65 22.49
C ILE A 49 1.56 5.11 22.44
N ARG A 50 2.42 5.43 21.47
CA ARG A 50 3.15 6.73 21.42
C ARG A 50 2.55 7.75 20.45
N HIS A 51 1.70 7.31 19.53
CA HIS A 51 1.21 8.14 18.44
C HIS A 51 -0.28 7.89 18.20
N ASP A 52 -0.97 8.94 17.76
CA ASP A 52 -2.33 8.83 17.22
C ASP A 52 -2.37 7.81 16.07
N PRO A 53 -3.29 6.82 16.08
CA PRO A 53 -3.46 5.85 14.98
C PRO A 53 -3.64 6.48 13.60
N LYS A 54 -4.15 7.73 13.51
CA LYS A 54 -4.25 8.47 12.24
C LYS A 54 -2.90 8.81 11.62
N ARG A 55 -1.82 8.66 12.37
CA ARG A 55 -0.44 8.85 11.93
C ARG A 55 0.26 7.53 11.62
N ILE A 56 -0.46 6.42 11.57
CA ILE A 56 0.11 5.09 11.38
C ILE A 56 -0.53 4.42 10.16
N ASP A 57 0.29 4.14 9.16
CA ASP A 57 -0.08 3.36 7.98
C ASP A 57 0.64 2.00 7.98
N VAL A 58 -0.06 0.95 7.59
CA VAL A 58 0.42 -0.44 7.75
C VAL A 58 0.29 -1.24 6.47
N GLY A 59 1.31 -2.06 6.20
CA GLY A 59 1.24 -3.16 5.25
C GLY A 59 1.42 -2.76 3.79
N LEU A 60 1.10 -3.70 2.88
CA LEU A 60 1.36 -3.58 1.45
C LEU A 60 0.75 -2.33 0.81
N GLY A 61 -0.50 -2.04 1.14
CA GLY A 61 -1.23 -0.87 0.66
C GLY A 61 -1.17 0.33 1.59
N GLN A 62 -0.40 0.28 2.68
CA GLN A 62 -0.30 1.37 3.66
C GLN A 62 -1.68 1.84 4.15
N THR A 63 -2.51 0.92 4.65
CA THR A 63 -3.82 1.28 5.22
C THR A 63 -3.62 2.04 6.53
N ASN A 64 -4.24 3.22 6.63
CA ASN A 64 -4.20 4.04 7.84
C ASN A 64 -5.13 3.49 8.93
N LEU A 65 -4.60 3.23 10.13
CA LEU A 65 -5.37 2.60 11.21
C LEU A 65 -6.37 3.56 11.87
N GLY A 66 -6.10 4.87 11.88
CA GLY A 66 -7.00 5.84 12.49
C GLY A 66 -8.18 6.26 11.61
N TYR A 67 -8.05 6.18 10.29
CA TYR A 67 -9.16 6.43 9.35
C TYR A 67 -9.98 5.17 9.05
N HIS A 68 -9.43 3.99 9.30
CA HIS A 68 -10.05 2.71 9.01
C HIS A 68 -10.00 1.73 10.20
N PRO A 69 -10.50 2.15 11.39
CA PRO A 69 -10.37 1.36 12.61
C PRO A 69 -11.08 0.00 12.52
N ASP A 70 -12.20 -0.07 11.79
CA ASP A 70 -13.07 -1.26 11.74
C ASP A 70 -12.71 -2.25 10.61
N ARG A 71 -11.60 -2.01 9.90
CA ARG A 71 -11.20 -2.86 8.76
C ARG A 71 -10.45 -4.13 9.17
N TYR A 72 -10.03 -4.22 10.43
CA TYR A 72 -9.23 -5.31 10.96
C TYR A 72 -9.72 -5.70 12.35
N HIS A 73 -9.74 -6.99 12.67
CA HIS A 73 -10.01 -7.51 14.01
C HIS A 73 -8.91 -7.12 15.02
N SER A 74 -7.68 -6.91 14.54
CA SER A 74 -6.59 -6.34 15.33
C SER A 74 -5.64 -5.54 14.45
N ALA A 75 -4.93 -4.56 15.02
CA ALA A 75 -3.96 -3.77 14.26
C ALA A 75 -2.89 -4.62 13.54
N CYS A 76 -2.43 -5.73 14.15
CA CYS A 76 -1.42 -6.61 13.52
C CYS A 76 -1.98 -7.49 12.39
N GLU A 77 -3.29 -7.57 12.23
CA GLU A 77 -3.89 -8.21 11.04
C GLU A 77 -3.62 -7.39 9.78
N ALA A 78 -3.46 -6.06 9.89
CA ALA A 78 -3.06 -5.21 8.76
C ALA A 78 -1.67 -5.54 8.19
N LEU A 79 -0.87 -6.36 8.88
CA LEU A 79 0.41 -6.91 8.40
C LEU A 79 0.27 -8.25 7.67
N ASP A 80 -0.92 -8.88 7.68
CA ASP A 80 -1.20 -10.01 6.82
C ASP A 80 -1.36 -9.52 5.37
N PRO A 81 -0.58 -10.05 4.40
CA PRO A 81 -0.63 -9.59 3.02
C PRO A 81 -2.01 -9.69 2.37
N ARG A 82 -2.79 -10.73 2.68
CA ARG A 82 -4.11 -10.95 2.06
C ARG A 82 -5.15 -10.03 2.67
N ALA A 83 -5.22 -9.94 4.00
CA ALA A 83 -6.13 -9.04 4.69
C ALA A 83 -5.89 -7.58 4.27
N ASN A 84 -4.62 -7.16 4.24
CA ASN A 84 -4.25 -5.81 3.85
C ASN A 84 -4.67 -5.48 2.40
N LEU A 85 -4.36 -6.38 1.45
CA LEU A 85 -4.73 -6.17 0.05
C LEU A 85 -6.25 -6.23 -0.17
N ALA A 86 -6.99 -7.03 0.60
CA ALA A 86 -8.44 -7.05 0.54
C ALA A 86 -9.05 -5.70 0.96
N VAL A 87 -8.55 -5.11 2.05
CA VAL A 87 -8.96 -3.77 2.50
C VAL A 87 -8.58 -2.71 1.47
N THR A 88 -7.34 -2.72 0.96
CA THR A 88 -6.90 -1.80 -0.10
C THR A 88 -7.79 -1.91 -1.35
N ALA A 89 -8.14 -3.13 -1.77
CA ALA A 89 -9.02 -3.34 -2.91
C ALA A 89 -10.43 -2.76 -2.66
N ALA A 90 -10.99 -2.96 -1.48
CA ALA A 90 -12.30 -2.42 -1.11
C ALA A 90 -12.30 -0.88 -1.12
N LEU A 91 -11.26 -0.23 -0.58
CA LEU A 91 -11.11 1.22 -0.58
C LEU A 91 -10.95 1.79 -2.00
N LEU A 92 -10.11 1.15 -2.82
CA LEU A 92 -9.96 1.52 -4.24
C LEU A 92 -11.28 1.37 -5.00
N ARG A 93 -12.03 0.30 -4.74
CA ARG A 93 -13.32 0.05 -5.39
C ARG A 93 -14.35 1.11 -5.02
N ALA A 94 -14.37 1.57 -3.77
CA ALA A 94 -15.23 2.67 -3.34
C ALA A 94 -14.90 3.96 -4.12
N HIS A 95 -13.62 4.34 -4.21
CA HIS A 95 -13.23 5.50 -5.01
C HIS A 95 -13.52 5.36 -6.50
N TYR A 96 -13.43 4.14 -7.03
CA TYR A 96 -13.78 3.84 -8.42
C TYR A 96 -15.27 3.98 -8.69
N ALA A 97 -16.14 3.54 -7.77
CA ALA A 97 -17.58 3.72 -7.92
C ALA A 97 -17.96 5.18 -8.12
N ASP A 98 -17.23 6.11 -7.48
CA ASP A 98 -17.45 7.55 -7.61
C ASP A 98 -16.77 8.17 -8.84
N SER A 99 -15.69 7.57 -9.36
CA SER A 99 -14.87 8.18 -10.42
C SER A 99 -15.04 7.56 -11.81
N GLY A 100 -15.40 6.27 -11.90
CA GLY A 100 -15.36 5.48 -13.14
C GLY A 100 -13.96 5.23 -13.70
N ASP A 101 -12.91 5.76 -13.07
CA ASP A 101 -11.52 5.74 -13.55
C ASP A 101 -10.58 5.26 -12.44
N TRP A 102 -9.83 4.20 -12.73
CA TRP A 102 -8.92 3.56 -11.79
C TRP A 102 -7.69 4.41 -11.44
N ALA A 103 -7.17 5.21 -12.37
CA ALA A 103 -6.08 6.13 -12.06
C ALA A 103 -6.59 7.24 -11.13
N VAL A 104 -7.80 7.77 -11.36
CA VAL A 104 -8.43 8.72 -10.44
C VAL A 104 -8.66 8.09 -9.06
N ALA A 105 -9.17 6.85 -9.02
CA ALA A 105 -9.39 6.10 -7.79
C ALA A 105 -8.09 5.90 -6.99
N ALA A 106 -7.00 5.52 -7.67
CA ALA A 106 -5.67 5.40 -7.07
C ALA A 106 -5.17 6.73 -6.49
N GLY A 107 -5.36 7.85 -7.22
CA GLY A 107 -5.02 9.18 -6.73
C GLY A 107 -5.82 9.59 -5.49
N ARG A 108 -7.12 9.28 -5.46
CA ARG A 108 -8.01 9.54 -4.31
C ARG A 108 -7.66 8.66 -3.11
N TYR A 109 -7.33 7.38 -3.33
CA TYR A 109 -6.87 6.47 -2.28
C TYR A 109 -5.68 7.06 -1.52
N HIS A 110 -4.67 7.54 -2.25
CA HIS A 110 -3.48 8.13 -1.63
C HIS A 110 -3.73 9.52 -1.03
N ARG A 111 -4.53 10.35 -1.72
CA ARG A 111 -4.83 11.71 -1.26
C ARG A 111 -6.29 12.05 -1.61
N PRO A 112 -7.24 11.80 -0.69
CA PRO A 112 -8.67 12.04 -0.95
C PRO A 112 -8.97 13.50 -1.33
N ALA A 113 -8.25 14.46 -0.74
CA ALA A 113 -8.34 15.88 -1.04
C ALA A 113 -7.89 16.28 -2.47
N GLY A 114 -7.32 15.35 -3.25
CA GLY A 114 -6.91 15.62 -4.62
C GLY A 114 -5.69 16.54 -4.75
N GLY A 115 -5.71 17.41 -5.77
CA GLY A 115 -4.67 18.39 -6.05
C GLY A 115 -3.35 17.83 -6.63
N LYS A 116 -2.29 18.64 -6.55
CA LYS A 116 -0.95 18.30 -7.08
C LYS A 116 -0.39 16.97 -6.52
N PRO A 117 -0.53 16.64 -5.22
CA PRO A 117 -0.05 15.36 -4.69
C PRO A 117 -0.76 14.16 -5.30
N ALA A 118 -2.10 14.20 -5.41
CA ALA A 118 -2.87 13.15 -6.06
C ALA A 118 -2.44 12.99 -7.53
N ALA A 119 -2.29 14.08 -8.28
CA ALA A 119 -1.84 14.03 -9.67
C ALA A 119 -0.45 13.41 -9.84
N ARG A 120 0.49 13.73 -8.93
CA ARG A 120 1.83 13.10 -8.89
C ARG A 120 1.75 11.61 -8.60
N TYR A 121 0.87 11.20 -7.68
CA TYR A 121 0.64 9.80 -7.36
C TYR A 121 0.10 9.03 -8.58
N ARG A 122 -0.93 9.57 -9.25
CA ARG A 122 -1.53 8.96 -10.45
C ARG A 122 -0.50 8.65 -11.53
N ARG A 123 0.41 9.60 -11.81
CA ARG A 123 1.47 9.40 -12.81
C ARG A 123 2.39 8.22 -12.48
N GLN A 124 2.85 8.13 -11.23
CA GLN A 124 3.73 7.03 -10.81
C GLN A 124 2.96 5.69 -10.80
N PHE A 125 1.72 5.70 -10.30
CA PHE A 125 0.84 4.54 -10.35
C PHE A 125 0.68 4.03 -11.79
N SER A 126 0.40 4.90 -12.76
CA SER A 126 0.26 4.50 -14.18
C SER A 126 1.54 3.88 -14.74
N GLN A 127 2.71 4.40 -14.37
CA GLN A 127 4.00 3.81 -14.78
C GLN A 127 4.19 2.41 -14.19
N HIS A 128 3.91 2.21 -12.91
CA HIS A 128 3.94 0.88 -12.30
C HIS A 128 2.93 -0.05 -12.95
N TRP A 129 1.73 0.44 -13.26
CA TRP A 129 0.67 -0.36 -13.85
C TRP A 129 1.01 -0.83 -15.26
N GLN A 130 1.58 0.04 -16.10
CA GLN A 130 2.07 -0.31 -17.43
C GLN A 130 3.16 -1.38 -17.37
N ARG A 131 4.14 -1.25 -16.46
CA ARG A 131 5.20 -2.26 -16.29
C ARG A 131 4.64 -3.62 -15.90
N VAL A 132 3.69 -3.66 -14.97
CA VAL A 132 3.05 -4.90 -14.53
C VAL A 132 2.28 -5.56 -15.67
N GLN A 133 1.54 -4.77 -16.46
CA GLN A 133 0.83 -5.31 -17.62
C GLN A 133 1.79 -5.87 -18.67
N ALA A 134 2.92 -5.20 -18.93
CA ALA A 134 3.93 -5.69 -19.87
C ALA A 134 4.51 -7.05 -19.45
N VAL A 135 4.78 -7.23 -18.15
CA VAL A 135 5.26 -8.52 -17.59
C VAL A 135 4.18 -9.60 -17.71
N VAL A 136 2.93 -9.31 -17.35
CA VAL A 136 1.83 -10.28 -17.44
C VAL A 136 1.53 -10.66 -18.90
N ALA A 137 1.65 -9.72 -19.83
CA ALA A 137 1.43 -9.95 -21.26
C ALA A 137 2.59 -10.69 -21.96
N SER A 138 3.76 -10.83 -21.31
CA SER A 138 4.92 -11.55 -21.85
C SER A 138 5.28 -12.74 -20.95
N PRO A 139 4.64 -13.92 -21.11
CA PRO A 139 4.84 -15.05 -20.20
C PRO A 139 6.22 -15.73 -20.34
N ARG A 140 7.02 -15.35 -21.34
CA ARG A 140 8.37 -15.90 -21.54
C ARG A 140 9.39 -15.06 -20.76
N GLY A 141 9.82 -15.57 -19.61
CA GLY A 141 10.96 -15.05 -18.87
C GLY A 141 12.27 -15.15 -19.67
N PRO A 142 13.35 -14.50 -19.21
CA PRO A 142 14.65 -14.60 -19.87
C PRO A 142 15.13 -16.06 -19.83
N GLN A 143 15.46 -16.61 -20.99
CA GLN A 143 16.19 -17.87 -21.10
C GLN A 143 17.61 -17.70 -20.51
N PRO A 144 18.19 -18.77 -19.92
CA PRO A 144 19.51 -18.73 -19.29
C PRO A 144 20.62 -18.35 -20.27
#